data_AF-A0A7C9PXM6-F1
#
_entry.id   AF-A0A7C9PXM6-F1
#
_cell.length_a   1.000
_cell.length_b   1.000
_cell.length_c   1.000
_cell.angle_alpha   90.00
_cell.angle_beta   90.00
_cell.angle_gamma   90.00
#
_symmetry.space_group_name_H-M   'P 1'
#
loop_
_entity.id
_entity.type
_entity.pdbx_description
1 polymer ?
#
loop_
_entity_poly.entity_id
_entity_poly.type
_entity_poly.pdbx_seq_one_letter_code
_entity_poly.pdbx_strand_id
1 'polypeptide(L)'
;MAVGGTSMGMLGSILKKYLGDLEYTIEVSGDDGKKYEQTIETFQLLKKTVEGKYYLQVKIGDYELKSRLAISPHFSYATNFETQVRLSEDAWKVFQKDFPADAEVLREKDRVQDNDWNDIVPIQIGGRDDEIKKQISSYGWAFLMAYFYDPIEMLAEVLKQEYDEGNISYNKDFNRLDRAAGSCHFCVNDDWTFPEKCPYKKNEEPAPKPGYLEEIVKTVLSGNS
;
A
#
# COMPACT_ATOMS: atom_id res chain seq x y z
N MET A 1 -3.78 2.39 -12.06
CA MET A 1 -3.20 3.04 -10.87
C MET A 1 -4.04 4.27 -10.59
N ALA A 2 -4.92 4.23 -9.58
CA ALA A 2 -5.58 5.45 -9.12
C ALA A 2 -4.55 6.24 -8.32
N VAL A 3 -4.11 7.37 -8.87
CA VAL A 3 -3.23 8.32 -8.19
C VAL A 3 -4.12 9.51 -7.83
N GLY A 4 -4.51 9.59 -6.57
CA GLY A 4 -5.35 10.65 -6.04
C GLY A 4 -5.38 10.56 -4.53
N GLY A 5 -5.29 11.70 -3.83
CA GLY A 5 -5.35 11.81 -2.37
C GLY A 5 -6.74 11.48 -1.83
N THR A 6 -7.19 10.25 -2.05
CA THR A 6 -8.43 9.70 -1.52
C THR A 6 -8.07 8.87 -0.29
N SER A 7 -8.72 9.13 0.84
CA SER A 7 -8.48 8.35 2.05
C SER A 7 -8.86 6.87 1.81
N MET A 8 -8.11 5.95 2.43
CA MET A 8 -8.42 4.52 2.37
C MET A 8 -9.86 4.23 2.85
N GLY A 9 -10.40 5.05 3.76
CA GLY A 9 -11.80 4.96 4.18
C GLY A 9 -12.80 5.19 3.03
N MET A 10 -12.54 6.15 2.13
CA MET A 10 -13.42 6.43 0.98
C MET A 10 -13.26 5.37 -0.12
N LEU A 11 -12.03 4.93 -0.41
CA LEU A 11 -11.82 3.82 -1.35
C LEU A 11 -12.43 2.52 -0.82
N GLY A 12 -12.25 2.27 0.48
CA GLY A 12 -12.81 1.14 1.19
C GLY A 12 -14.32 1.09 1.09
N SER A 13 -15.02 2.20 1.35
CA SER A 13 -16.50 2.21 1.28
C SER A 13 -17.04 1.92 -0.12
N ILE A 14 -16.38 2.41 -1.17
CA ILE A 14 -16.78 2.20 -2.57
C ILE A 14 -16.42 0.79 -3.05
N LEU A 15 -15.22 0.32 -2.69
CA LEU A 15 -14.66 -0.91 -3.25
C LEU A 15 -14.75 -2.11 -2.30
N LYS A 16 -15.38 -1.99 -1.12
CA LYS A 16 -15.41 -3.04 -0.07
C LYS A 16 -15.69 -4.43 -0.63
N LYS A 17 -16.71 -4.55 -1.49
CA LYS A 17 -17.13 -5.83 -2.10
C LYS A 17 -16.13 -6.42 -3.09
N TYR A 18 -15.19 -5.60 -3.58
CA TYR A 18 -14.17 -5.97 -4.56
C TYR A 18 -12.78 -6.14 -3.94
N LEU A 19 -12.59 -5.75 -2.67
CA LEU A 19 -11.32 -5.86 -1.95
C LEU A 19 -11.05 -7.28 -1.40
N GLY A 20 -11.96 -8.23 -1.66
CA GLY A 20 -11.86 -9.60 -1.16
C GLY A 20 -11.81 -9.63 0.37
N ASP A 21 -10.85 -10.37 0.91
CA ASP A 21 -10.68 -10.56 2.36
C ASP A 21 -9.77 -9.50 3.01
N LEU A 22 -9.49 -8.39 2.32
CA LEU A 22 -8.70 -7.31 2.90
C LEU A 22 -9.52 -6.56 3.96
N GLU A 23 -9.29 -6.90 5.22
CA GLU A 23 -9.70 -6.04 6.33
C GLU A 23 -8.79 -4.81 6.40
N TYR A 24 -9.39 -3.62 6.25
CA TYR A 24 -8.72 -2.32 6.28
C TYR A 24 -9.20 -1.39 7.41
N THR A 25 -10.18 -1.84 8.19
CA THR A 25 -10.66 -1.18 9.41
C THR A 25 -10.62 -2.15 10.59
N ILE A 26 -10.55 -1.58 11.80
CA ILE A 26 -10.72 -2.27 13.08
C ILE A 26 -11.83 -1.59 13.87
N GLU A 27 -12.52 -2.35 14.71
CA GLU A 27 -13.48 -1.79 15.65
C GLU A 27 -12.74 -1.32 16.92
N VAL A 28 -12.94 -0.07 17.30
CA VAL A 28 -12.37 0.53 18.50
C VAL A 28 -13.49 1.08 19.40
N SER A 29 -13.30 0.95 20.70
CA SER A 29 -14.21 1.52 21.69
C SER A 29 -13.74 2.94 22.05
N GLY A 30 -14.61 3.93 21.87
CA GLY A 30 -14.36 5.28 22.38
C GLY A 30 -14.57 5.36 23.89
N ASP A 31 -14.08 6.45 24.48
CA ASP A 31 -14.24 6.73 25.92
C ASP A 31 -15.71 6.84 26.36
N ASP A 32 -16.63 7.07 25.41
CA ASP A 32 -18.07 7.08 25.62
C ASP A 32 -18.73 5.69 25.58
N GLY A 33 -17.91 4.63 25.46
CA GLY A 33 -18.35 3.23 25.38
C GLY A 33 -18.97 2.85 24.04
N LYS A 34 -19.02 3.76 23.06
CA LYS A 34 -19.49 3.43 21.72
C LYS A 34 -18.37 2.82 20.88
N LYS A 35 -18.77 2.00 19.92
CA LYS A 35 -17.88 1.36 18.96
C LYS A 35 -17.80 2.17 17.68
N TYR A 36 -16.58 2.35 17.17
CA TYR A 36 -16.28 3.08 15.94
C TYR A 36 -15.40 2.23 15.04
N GLU A 37 -15.54 2.35 13.72
CA GLU A 37 -14.57 1.80 12.79
C GLU A 37 -13.40 2.78 12.62
N GLN A 38 -12.19 2.33 12.92
CA GLN A 38 -10.96 3.06 12.65
C GLN A 38 -10.22 2.39 11.49
N THR A 39 -9.68 3.18 10.57
CA THR A 39 -8.81 2.65 9.51
C THR A 39 -7.51 2.14 10.11
N ILE A 40 -7.08 0.94 9.69
CA ILE A 40 -5.79 0.39 10.10
C ILE A 40 -4.66 1.32 9.64
N GLU A 41 -3.60 1.44 10.44
CA GLU A 41 -2.46 2.31 10.14
C GLU A 41 -1.84 1.96 8.76
N THR A 42 -1.43 2.99 8.01
CA THR A 42 -1.09 2.85 6.59
C THR A 42 0.11 1.94 6.34
N PHE A 43 1.13 1.95 7.19
CA PHE A 43 2.30 1.09 7.06
C PHE A 43 1.97 -0.36 7.47
N GLN A 44 1.07 -0.56 8.42
CA GLN A 44 0.51 -1.89 8.69
C GLN A 44 -0.24 -2.43 7.46
N LEU A 45 -1.04 -1.60 6.80
CA LEU A 45 -1.71 -1.96 5.55
C LEU A 45 -0.73 -2.20 4.39
N LEU A 46 0.33 -1.41 4.27
CA LEU A 46 1.42 -1.66 3.34
C LEU A 46 2.00 -3.06 3.56
N LYS A 47 2.47 -3.35 4.77
CA LYS A 47 3.05 -4.66 5.11
C LYS A 47 2.08 -5.80 4.83
N LYS A 48 0.83 -5.67 5.29
CA LYS A 48 -0.23 -6.66 5.05
C LYS A 48 -0.44 -6.89 3.56
N THR A 49 -0.54 -5.83 2.76
CA THR A 49 -0.80 -5.94 1.31
C THR A 49 0.38 -6.45 0.50
N VAL A 50 1.62 -6.22 0.97
CA VAL A 50 2.86 -6.76 0.38
C VAL A 50 2.99 -8.26 0.68
N GLU A 51 2.83 -8.65 1.95
CA GLU A 51 3.01 -10.05 2.40
C GLU A 51 1.85 -10.96 1.98
N GLY A 52 0.60 -10.50 2.09
CA GLY A 52 -0.59 -11.35 1.96
C GLY A 52 -1.17 -11.51 0.56
N LYS A 53 -0.60 -10.86 -0.46
CA LYS A 53 -1.09 -10.90 -1.85
C LYS A 53 -2.59 -10.66 -2.03
N TYR A 54 -3.01 -9.41 -1.85
CA TYR A 54 -4.39 -9.00 -2.01
C TYR A 54 -4.70 -8.53 -3.43
N TYR A 55 -5.93 -8.76 -3.88
CA TYR A 55 -6.37 -8.40 -5.22
C TYR A 55 -7.68 -7.62 -5.17
N LEU A 56 -7.76 -6.55 -5.97
CA LEU A 56 -9.03 -5.98 -6.38
C LEU A 56 -9.61 -6.88 -7.46
N GLN A 57 -10.79 -7.44 -7.21
CA GLN A 57 -11.49 -8.32 -8.14
C GLN A 57 -12.86 -7.75 -8.48
N VAL A 58 -13.10 -7.44 -9.75
CA VAL A 58 -14.41 -6.98 -10.24
C VAL A 58 -14.90 -7.97 -11.28
N LYS A 59 -16.12 -8.49 -11.09
CA LYS A 59 -16.81 -9.34 -12.05
C LYS A 59 -18.23 -8.84 -12.26
N ILE A 60 -18.54 -8.33 -13.44
CA ILE A 60 -19.85 -7.78 -13.81
C ILE A 60 -20.21 -8.28 -15.21
N GLY A 61 -21.13 -9.25 -15.28
CA GLY A 61 -21.39 -9.98 -16.53
C GLY A 61 -20.12 -10.65 -17.05
N ASP A 62 -19.78 -10.36 -18.31
CA ASP A 62 -18.54 -10.84 -18.95
C ASP A 62 -17.32 -9.97 -18.67
N TYR A 63 -17.48 -8.83 -17.98
CA TYR A 63 -16.36 -7.99 -17.57
C TYR A 63 -15.67 -8.59 -16.35
N GLU A 64 -14.38 -8.88 -16.47
CA GLU A 64 -13.54 -9.34 -15.36
C GLU A 64 -12.27 -8.47 -15.25
N LEU A 65 -11.99 -8.00 -14.04
CA LEU A 65 -10.77 -7.31 -13.68
C LEU A 65 -10.20 -7.96 -12.43
N LYS A 66 -8.92 -8.36 -12.50
CA LYS A 66 -8.11 -8.75 -11.35
C LYS A 66 -6.86 -7.90 -11.34
N SER A 67 -6.65 -7.12 -10.27
CA SER A 67 -5.47 -6.28 -10.11
C SER A 67 -4.84 -6.56 -8.76
N ARG A 68 -3.52 -6.76 -8.72
CA ARG A 68 -2.78 -6.77 -7.47
C ARG A 68 -3.00 -5.44 -6.74
N LEU A 69 -3.25 -5.52 -5.44
CA LEU A 69 -3.41 -4.38 -4.56
C LEU A 69 -2.20 -4.28 -3.62
N ALA A 70 -1.61 -3.09 -3.57
CA ALA A 70 -0.59 -2.70 -2.61
C ALA A 70 -0.94 -1.29 -2.11
N ILE A 71 -0.97 -1.12 -0.79
CA ILE A 71 -1.23 0.17 -0.15
C ILE A 71 0.12 0.81 0.17
N SER A 72 0.30 2.09 -0.16
CA SER A 72 1.53 2.83 0.14
C SER A 72 1.25 4.01 1.07
N PRO A 73 2.29 4.52 1.76
CA PRO A 73 2.23 5.83 2.38
C PRO A 73 1.90 6.93 1.36
N HIS A 74 1.47 8.09 1.86
CA HIS A 74 1.13 9.23 1.02
C HIS A 74 2.38 9.77 0.32
N PHE A 75 2.36 9.82 -1.02
CA PHE A 75 3.53 10.13 -1.85
C PHE A 75 3.97 11.60 -1.85
N SER A 76 3.16 12.52 -1.31
CA SER A 76 3.53 13.95 -1.30
C SER A 76 4.66 14.31 -0.34
N TYR A 77 5.08 13.38 0.53
CA TYR A 77 6.16 13.60 1.49
C TYR A 77 7.21 12.50 1.36
N ALA A 78 8.43 12.87 0.97
CA ALA A 78 9.54 11.92 0.81
C ALA A 78 9.88 11.20 2.13
N THR A 79 9.70 11.88 3.26
CA THR A 79 9.91 11.35 4.61
C THR A 79 9.04 10.12 4.92
N ASN A 80 7.88 9.97 4.26
CA ASN A 80 7.04 8.78 4.39
C ASN A 80 7.66 7.52 3.80
N PHE A 81 8.71 7.66 2.99
CA PHE A 81 9.42 6.55 2.34
C PHE A 81 10.79 6.29 2.97
N GLU A 82 11.15 7.05 4.01
CA GLU A 82 12.34 6.77 4.80
C GLU A 82 12.14 5.51 5.65
N THR A 83 13.21 4.75 5.82
CA THR A 83 13.26 3.58 6.69
C THR A 83 13.05 4.00 8.14
N GLN A 84 12.09 3.38 8.80
CA GLN A 84 11.67 3.82 10.13
C GLN A 84 10.99 2.70 10.90
N VAL A 85 11.07 2.80 12.23
CA VAL A 85 10.21 2.07 13.14
C VAL A 85 9.01 2.96 13.47
N ARG A 86 7.80 2.39 13.43
CA ARG A 86 6.56 3.11 13.77
C ARG A 86 5.86 2.43 14.93
N LEU A 87 5.96 3.03 16.12
CA LEU A 87 5.29 2.56 17.33
C LEU A 87 4.04 3.40 17.60
N SER A 88 2.95 2.79 18.05
CA SER A 88 1.90 3.58 18.72
C SER A 88 2.46 4.18 20.01
N GLU A 89 1.82 5.24 20.52
CA GLU A 89 2.18 5.79 21.83
C GLU A 89 2.24 4.72 22.94
N ASP A 90 1.28 3.79 22.96
CA ASP A 90 1.25 2.73 23.96
C ASP A 90 2.39 1.73 23.77
N ALA A 91 2.71 1.36 22.53
CA ALA A 91 3.86 0.52 22.24
C ALA A 91 5.18 1.22 22.61
N TRP A 92 5.26 2.53 22.44
CA TRP A 92 6.40 3.33 22.88
C TRP A 92 6.51 3.42 24.41
N LYS A 93 5.40 3.62 25.12
CA LYS A 93 5.36 3.59 26.60
C LYS A 93 5.80 2.21 27.13
N VAL A 94 5.36 1.13 26.48
CA VAL A 94 5.82 -0.23 26.80
C VAL A 94 7.32 -0.37 26.55
N PHE A 95 7.83 0.12 25.40
CA PHE A 95 9.26 0.08 25.12
C PHE A 95 10.09 0.85 26.15
N GLN A 96 9.66 2.05 26.55
CA GLN A 96 10.33 2.86 27.57
C GLN A 96 10.34 2.17 28.94
N LYS A 97 9.26 1.48 29.28
CA LYS A 97 9.13 0.76 30.55
C LYS A 97 10.02 -0.48 30.59
N ASP A 98 10.03 -1.27 29.52
CA ASP A 98 10.70 -2.56 29.47
C ASP A 98 12.19 -2.44 29.07
N PHE A 99 12.54 -1.39 28.31
CA PHE A 99 13.90 -1.10 27.83
C PHE A 99 14.32 0.36 28.08
N PRO A 100 14.34 0.85 29.35
CA PRO A 100 14.57 2.27 29.64
C PRO A 100 15.94 2.78 29.20
N ALA A 101 16.99 1.96 29.31
CA ALA A 101 18.33 2.34 28.85
C ALA A 101 18.40 2.46 27.31
N ASP A 102 17.74 1.55 26.58
CA ASP A 102 17.69 1.58 25.12
C ASP A 102 16.89 2.80 24.64
N ALA A 103 15.79 3.12 25.32
CA ALA A 103 14.98 4.30 25.02
C ALA A 103 15.78 5.60 25.20
N GLU A 104 16.61 5.69 26.23
CA GLU A 104 17.47 6.87 26.44
C GLU A 104 18.53 6.98 25.35
N VAL A 105 19.17 5.88 24.97
CA VAL A 105 20.11 5.85 23.83
C VAL A 105 19.45 6.35 22.55
N LEU A 106 18.21 5.96 22.26
CA LEU A 106 17.48 6.44 21.08
C LEU A 106 17.24 7.96 21.12
N ARG A 107 16.94 8.52 22.30
CA ARG A 107 16.76 9.97 22.48
C ARG A 107 18.07 10.74 22.38
N GLU A 108 19.12 10.30 23.05
CA GLU A 108 20.45 10.93 23.00
C GLU A 108 21.04 10.96 21.59
N LYS A 109 20.61 10.03 20.72
CA LYS A 109 21.01 9.94 19.32
C LYS A 109 20.02 10.62 18.35
N ASP A 110 19.05 11.38 18.87
CA ASP A 110 18.01 12.06 18.07
C ASP A 110 17.31 11.11 17.09
N ARG A 111 17.07 9.86 17.49
CA ARG A 111 16.38 8.87 16.64
C ARG A 111 14.87 8.97 16.76
N VAL A 112 14.35 9.47 17.87
CA VAL A 112 12.91 9.61 18.12
C VAL A 112 12.45 10.92 17.51
N GLN A 113 11.54 10.86 16.54
CA GLN A 113 10.95 12.06 15.95
C GLN A 113 9.71 12.49 16.73
N ASP A 114 9.33 13.75 16.58
CA ASP A 114 8.08 14.27 17.15
C ASP A 114 6.89 13.44 16.64
N ASN A 115 5.90 13.24 17.51
CA ASN A 115 4.69 12.49 17.17
C ASN A 115 4.09 13.05 15.90
N ASP A 116 3.95 12.18 14.90
CA ASP A 116 3.23 12.49 13.69
C ASP A 116 1.72 12.53 13.99
N TRP A 117 0.95 13.01 13.03
CA TRP A 117 -0.50 12.88 13.05
C TRP A 117 -0.86 11.38 13.24
N ASN A 118 -1.75 11.08 14.20
CA ASN A 118 -2.26 9.73 14.57
C ASN A 118 -1.52 8.95 15.68
N ASP A 119 -0.94 9.62 16.69
CA ASP A 119 -0.40 8.96 17.90
C ASP A 119 0.68 7.89 17.60
N ILE A 120 1.43 8.12 16.52
CA ILE A 120 2.57 7.31 16.12
C ILE A 120 3.86 8.03 16.50
N VAL A 121 4.75 7.30 17.16
CA VAL A 121 6.12 7.68 17.50
C VAL A 121 7.04 7.11 16.41
N PRO A 122 7.54 7.92 15.46
CA PRO A 122 8.49 7.47 14.47
C PRO A 122 9.89 7.40 15.11
N ILE A 123 10.60 6.31 14.85
CA ILE A 123 11.99 6.14 15.27
C ILE A 123 12.83 5.86 14.02
N GLN A 124 13.76 6.76 13.72
CA GLN A 124 14.62 6.66 12.54
C GLN A 124 15.65 5.54 12.73
N ILE A 125 15.53 4.49 11.91
CA ILE A 125 16.43 3.34 11.88
C ILE A 125 16.78 3.08 10.41
N GLY A 126 18.06 3.11 10.07
CA GLY A 126 18.57 2.92 8.70
C GLY A 126 18.56 1.47 8.20
N GLY A 127 17.75 0.60 8.80
CA GLY A 127 17.66 -0.82 8.45
C GLY A 127 18.30 -1.77 9.46
N ARG A 128 18.42 -3.04 9.07
CA ARG A 128 18.82 -4.15 9.97
C ARG A 128 20.26 -4.09 10.49
N ASP A 129 21.09 -3.30 9.83
CA ASP A 129 22.50 -3.10 10.12
C ASP A 129 22.81 -1.69 10.65
N ASP A 130 21.79 -0.93 11.09
CA ASP A 130 22.00 0.38 11.70
C ASP A 130 22.94 0.28 12.92
N GLU A 131 23.90 1.20 13.01
CA GLU A 131 24.91 1.26 14.07
C GLU A 131 24.31 1.41 15.49
N ILE A 132 23.07 1.89 15.61
CA ILE A 132 22.35 1.96 16.88
C ILE A 132 22.12 0.57 17.50
N LYS A 133 22.05 -0.49 16.67
CA LYS A 133 21.92 -1.88 17.09
C LYS A 133 23.03 -2.33 18.06
N LYS A 134 24.23 -1.77 17.92
CA LYS A 134 25.38 -2.08 18.78
C LYS A 134 25.32 -1.37 20.14
N GLN A 135 24.42 -0.39 20.27
CA GLN A 135 24.31 0.51 21.43
C GLN A 135 23.06 0.24 22.27
N ILE A 136 22.14 -0.60 21.77
CA ILE A 136 20.96 -1.02 22.50
C ILE A 136 20.97 -2.54 22.72
N SER A 137 20.14 -3.03 23.63
CA SER A 137 20.04 -4.46 23.91
C SER A 137 19.49 -5.24 22.71
N SER A 138 19.84 -6.54 22.63
CA SER A 138 19.33 -7.42 21.56
C SER A 138 17.81 -7.59 21.60
N TYR A 139 17.21 -7.53 22.79
CA TYR A 139 15.76 -7.61 22.98
C TYR A 139 15.06 -6.32 22.57
N GLY A 140 15.61 -5.15 22.95
CA GLY A 140 15.11 -3.86 22.49
C GLY A 140 15.21 -3.75 20.97
N TRP A 141 16.33 -4.18 20.37
CA TRP A 141 16.47 -4.25 18.92
C TRP A 141 15.42 -5.16 18.27
N ALA A 142 15.20 -6.37 18.80
CA ALA A 142 14.18 -7.28 18.28
C ALA A 142 12.77 -6.70 18.37
N PHE A 143 12.45 -5.99 19.47
CA PHE A 143 11.19 -5.26 19.62
C PHE A 143 11.03 -4.21 18.52
N LEU A 144 12.02 -3.33 18.35
CA LEU A 144 11.98 -2.28 17.31
C LEU A 144 11.80 -2.88 15.90
N MET A 145 12.51 -3.97 15.60
CA MET A 145 12.43 -4.64 14.30
C MET A 145 11.06 -5.28 14.02
N ALA A 146 10.26 -5.59 15.04
CA ALA A 146 8.88 -6.04 14.83
C ALA A 146 7.99 -4.95 14.22
N TYR A 147 8.35 -3.68 14.44
CA TYR A 147 7.66 -2.48 13.98
C TYR A 147 8.45 -1.69 12.94
N PHE A 148 9.47 -2.31 12.33
CA PHE A 148 10.31 -1.69 11.31
C PHE A 148 9.66 -1.79 9.92
N TYR A 149 9.73 -0.69 9.18
CA TYR A 149 9.24 -0.55 7.82
C TYR A 149 10.32 0.04 6.92
N ASP A 150 10.49 -0.58 5.75
CA ASP A 150 11.21 -0.04 4.61
C ASP A 150 10.21 0.07 3.44
N PRO A 151 9.55 1.23 3.27
CA PRO A 151 8.47 1.34 2.30
C PRO A 151 8.94 1.13 0.86
N ILE A 152 10.17 1.53 0.54
CA ILE A 152 10.72 1.39 -0.80
C ILE A 152 10.98 -0.08 -1.09
N GLU A 153 11.67 -0.78 -0.18
CA GLU A 153 11.95 -2.22 -0.34
C GLU A 153 10.64 -3.03 -0.37
N MET A 154 9.68 -2.71 0.51
CA MET A 154 8.38 -3.37 0.53
C MET A 154 7.61 -3.22 -0.79
N LEU A 155 7.62 -2.04 -1.40
CA LEU A 155 6.98 -1.81 -2.70
C LEU A 155 7.77 -2.43 -3.86
N ALA A 156 9.10 -2.40 -3.79
CA ALA A 156 9.97 -3.08 -4.76
C ALA A 156 9.74 -4.60 -4.75
N GLU A 157 9.54 -5.18 -3.56
CA GLU A 157 9.23 -6.60 -3.39
C GLU A 157 7.89 -6.97 -4.05
N VAL A 158 6.88 -6.09 -4.05
CA VAL A 158 5.65 -6.33 -4.83
C VAL A 158 5.95 -6.45 -6.31
N LEU A 159 6.74 -5.52 -6.87
CA LEU A 159 7.13 -5.59 -8.28
C LEU A 159 7.95 -6.85 -8.58
N LYS A 160 8.85 -7.22 -7.67
CA LYS A 160 9.65 -8.44 -7.77
C LYS A 160 8.75 -9.69 -7.79
N GLN A 161 7.77 -9.78 -6.90
CA GLN A 161 6.81 -10.88 -6.86
C GLN A 161 6.04 -10.99 -8.18
N GLU A 162 5.51 -9.87 -8.70
CA GLU A 162 4.79 -9.86 -9.96
C GLU A 162 5.70 -10.23 -11.15
N TYR A 163 6.98 -9.88 -11.09
CA TYR A 163 7.97 -10.25 -12.11
C TYR A 163 8.28 -11.75 -12.06
N ASP A 164 8.54 -12.29 -10.87
CA ASP A 164 8.82 -13.71 -10.66
C ASP A 164 7.62 -14.59 -11.06
N GLU A 165 6.40 -14.08 -10.91
CA GLU A 165 5.15 -14.73 -11.33
C GLU A 165 4.86 -14.57 -12.83
N GLY A 166 5.61 -13.74 -13.55
CA GLY A 166 5.40 -13.47 -14.98
C GLY A 166 4.22 -12.53 -15.28
N ASN A 167 3.66 -11.86 -14.28
CA ASN A 167 2.60 -10.85 -14.45
C ASN A 167 3.17 -9.52 -14.97
N ILE A 168 4.47 -9.27 -14.78
CA ILE A 168 5.20 -8.18 -15.43
C ILE A 168 6.49 -8.72 -16.03
N SER A 169 7.03 -8.01 -17.02
CA SER A 169 8.24 -8.42 -17.72
C SER A 169 9.24 -7.27 -17.82
N TYR A 170 10.50 -7.57 -18.03
CA TYR A 170 11.54 -6.54 -18.18
C TYR A 170 11.83 -6.28 -19.65
N ASN A 171 11.63 -5.03 -20.07
CA ASN A 171 11.92 -4.58 -21.41
C ASN A 171 13.34 -4.00 -21.47
N LYS A 172 14.24 -4.74 -22.12
CA LYS A 172 15.66 -4.38 -22.25
C LYS A 172 15.88 -3.19 -23.17
N ASP A 173 15.03 -3.01 -24.18
CA ASP A 173 15.18 -1.94 -25.18
C ASP A 173 14.90 -0.57 -24.56
N PHE A 174 13.98 -0.53 -23.58
CA PHE A 174 13.61 0.70 -22.88
C PHE A 174 14.10 0.77 -21.42
N ASN A 175 14.86 -0.25 -20.95
CA ASN A 175 15.37 -0.33 -19.58
C ASN A 175 14.29 -0.10 -18.51
N ARG A 176 13.12 -0.76 -18.66
CA ARG A 176 11.95 -0.60 -17.77
C ARG A 176 11.14 -1.87 -17.62
N LEU A 177 10.28 -1.93 -16.60
CA LEU A 177 9.27 -2.98 -16.46
C LEU A 177 8.09 -2.70 -17.40
N ASP A 178 7.73 -3.68 -18.21
CA ASP A 178 6.49 -3.72 -18.98
C ASP A 178 5.41 -4.41 -18.16
N ARG A 179 4.24 -3.79 -18.11
CA ARG A 179 3.03 -4.37 -17.54
C ARG A 179 2.58 -5.59 -18.37
N ALA A 180 1.93 -6.57 -17.75
CA ALA A 180 1.12 -7.53 -18.50
C ALA A 180 0.16 -6.79 -19.45
N ALA A 181 -0.18 -7.44 -20.57
CA ALA A 181 -1.22 -6.96 -21.46
C ALA A 181 -2.52 -6.78 -20.67
N GLY A 182 -2.80 -5.55 -20.22
CA GLY A 182 -4.07 -5.22 -19.59
C GLY A 182 -5.22 -5.39 -20.59
N SER A 183 -6.46 -5.20 -20.13
CA SER A 183 -7.67 -5.16 -20.96
C SER A 183 -7.70 -3.89 -21.84
N CYS A 184 -6.69 -3.74 -22.71
CA CYS A 184 -6.46 -2.53 -23.48
C CYS A 184 -7.53 -2.33 -24.56
N HIS A 185 -8.67 -1.77 -24.14
CA HIS A 185 -9.70 -1.19 -25.00
C HIS A 185 -9.73 0.36 -24.90
N PHE A 186 -8.90 0.95 -24.04
CA PHE A 186 -8.85 2.41 -23.82
C PHE A 186 -8.09 3.19 -24.90
N CYS A 187 -7.38 2.52 -25.81
CA CYS A 187 -6.62 3.19 -26.88
C CYS A 187 -7.47 3.54 -28.11
N VAL A 188 -8.80 3.43 -28.02
CA VAL A 188 -9.77 3.80 -29.08
C VAL A 188 -10.73 4.86 -28.54
N ASN A 189 -10.20 6.05 -28.32
CA ASN A 189 -10.96 7.28 -28.51
C ASN A 189 -10.47 7.85 -29.85
N ASP A 190 -11.36 8.20 -30.78
CA ASP A 190 -11.01 8.78 -32.09
C ASP A 190 -10.18 10.07 -31.96
N ASP A 191 -10.29 10.78 -30.83
CA ASP A 191 -9.51 11.97 -30.47
C ASP A 191 -8.17 11.66 -29.74
N TRP A 192 -8.00 10.44 -29.21
CA TRP A 192 -6.82 10.03 -28.42
C TRP A 192 -6.31 8.65 -28.87
N THR A 193 -5.92 8.55 -30.14
CA THR A 193 -5.10 7.43 -30.60
C THR A 193 -3.64 7.72 -30.25
N PHE A 194 -2.99 6.87 -29.45
CA PHE A 194 -1.54 6.94 -29.34
C PHE A 194 -0.95 6.70 -30.74
N PRO A 195 -0.05 7.58 -31.24
CA PRO A 195 0.46 7.50 -32.61
C PRO A 195 1.21 6.19 -32.88
N GLU A 196 1.70 5.55 -31.83
CA GLU A 196 2.28 4.22 -31.85
C GLU A 196 1.20 3.22 -31.41
N LYS A 197 0.71 2.41 -32.37
CA LYS A 197 -0.28 1.34 -32.15
C LYS A 197 -0.02 0.58 -30.85
N CYS A 198 -1.09 0.11 -30.19
CA CYS A 198 -0.98 -0.66 -28.94
C CYS A 198 0.03 -1.82 -29.10
N PRO A 199 1.16 -1.83 -28.36
CA PRO A 199 2.21 -2.84 -28.53
C PRO A 199 1.76 -4.24 -28.12
N TYR A 200 0.62 -4.35 -27.43
CA TYR A 200 0.03 -5.61 -26.98
C TYR A 200 -0.92 -6.24 -28.03
N LYS A 201 -0.99 -5.72 -29.27
CA LYS A 201 -1.91 -6.16 -30.35
C LYS A 201 -3.40 -6.14 -29.99
N LYS A 202 -3.76 -5.48 -28.89
CA LYS A 202 -5.14 -5.37 -28.37
C LYS A 202 -6.07 -4.54 -29.27
N ASN A 203 -5.50 -3.78 -30.20
CA ASN A 203 -6.22 -3.10 -31.28
C ASN A 203 -6.84 -4.06 -32.31
N GLU A 204 -6.55 -5.37 -32.25
CA GLU A 204 -7.19 -6.41 -33.07
C GLU A 204 -8.44 -7.01 -32.40
N GLU A 205 -8.69 -6.71 -31.12
CA GLU A 205 -9.89 -7.16 -30.40
C GLU A 205 -11.10 -6.27 -30.71
N PRO A 206 -12.33 -6.82 -30.75
CA PRO A 206 -13.54 -6.02 -30.92
C PRO A 206 -13.67 -4.97 -29.82
N ALA A 207 -14.02 -3.73 -30.19
CA ALA A 207 -14.30 -2.69 -29.21
C ALA A 207 -15.53 -3.05 -28.35
N PRO A 208 -15.54 -2.73 -27.05
CA PRO A 208 -16.75 -2.83 -26.24
C PRO A 208 -17.88 -1.98 -26.86
N LYS A 209 -19.13 -2.37 -26.62
CA LYS A 209 -20.27 -1.54 -27.04
C LYS A 209 -20.14 -0.14 -26.42
N PRO A 210 -20.46 0.94 -27.16
CA PRO A 210 -20.50 2.28 -26.58
C PRO A 210 -21.38 2.30 -25.32
N GLY A 211 -20.92 2.96 -24.25
CA GLY A 211 -21.66 3.02 -22.98
C GLY A 211 -21.41 1.83 -22.02
N TYR A 212 -20.82 0.74 -22.49
CA TYR A 212 -20.62 -0.47 -21.67
C TYR A 212 -19.77 -0.19 -20.43
N LEU A 213 -18.64 0.52 -20.58
CA LEU A 213 -17.76 0.81 -19.45
C LEU A 213 -18.39 1.82 -18.48
N GLU A 214 -19.17 2.76 -18.97
CA GLU A 214 -19.95 3.68 -18.15
C GLU A 214 -20.98 2.92 -17.31
N GLU A 215 -21.60 1.89 -17.85
CA GLU A 215 -22.48 0.97 -17.10
C GLU A 215 -21.71 0.15 -16.06
N ILE A 216 -20.52 -0.37 -16.40
CA ILE A 216 -19.64 -1.05 -15.44
C ILE A 216 -19.27 -0.10 -14.29
N VAL A 217 -18.83 1.13 -14.60
CA VAL A 217 -18.46 2.14 -13.59
C VAL A 217 -19.66 2.52 -12.73
N LYS A 218 -20.84 2.74 -13.30
CA LYS A 218 -22.07 3.00 -12.53
C LYS A 218 -22.43 1.83 -11.62
N THR A 219 -22.29 0.60 -12.08
CA THR A 219 -22.51 -0.62 -11.29
C THR A 219 -21.52 -0.71 -10.13
N VAL A 220 -20.24 -0.38 -10.37
CA VAL A 220 -19.21 -0.29 -9.32
C VAL A 220 -19.57 0.78 -8.28
N LEU A 221 -19.89 2.00 -8.72
CA LEU A 221 -20.14 3.14 -7.84
C LEU A 221 -21.48 3.08 -7.09
N SER A 222 -22.51 2.47 -7.68
CA SER A 222 -23.83 2.32 -7.04
C SER A 222 -23.88 1.21 -6.00
N GLY A 223 -22.84 0.36 -5.93
CA GLY A 223 -22.83 -0.79 -5.03
C GLY A 223 -23.75 -1.94 -5.46
N ASN A 224 -24.60 -1.76 -6.49
CA ASN A 224 -25.46 -2.79 -7.03
C ASN A 224 -24.66 -3.67 -8.00
N SER A 225 -24.53 -4.96 -7.73
CA SER A 225 -24.02 -5.98 -8.65
C SER A 225 -24.80 -7.26 -8.43
#